data_AF-F2SSY6-F1
#
_entry.id   AF-F2SSY6-F1
#
_cell.length_a   1.000
_cell.length_b   1.000
_cell.length_c   1.000
_cell.angle_alpha   90.00
_cell.angle_beta   90.00
_cell.angle_gamma   90.00
#
_symmetry.space_group_name_H-M   'P 1'
#
loop_
_entity.id
_entity.type
_entity.pdbx_description
1 polymer ?
#
loop_
_entity_poly.entity_id
_entity_poly.type
_entity_poly.pdbx_seq_one_letter_code
_entity_poly.pdbx_strand_id
1 'polypeptide(L)'
;MESLNRDPTVDSEFANEFAEIESTHDQRAKAQLYSELLTKIINKPSSSLARDLTLFFGAIFGSEISVIATRPLLDRFISSLKPLPANIRIQVGLPAITVLQTRATSVEEQDALLRETLADAYEEVEEYSDAARVLQGIHLDSSQRHISDEEKIRMWIRIIRLYLEDDDAGGAEMFLNKIKNLPTKTEDPALQLHFQLSQARILDARQRFLEASQEYLAVSLASGVDEEDRLQALSAAIRCVVLAPAGPQRSRALSRLYKDDRSSSLEEYSILEKIFRDQLLTEDEVTNFASGLVPHQLAQTADGLTVLDKAVIEHNLLAASRLYENIQVDDLGLILGLKASGEMTAGEKAEAYAARMLEQGRLKGSIDQIEGVISFDSEIYGDGMTDRSLRYWDAGVQHLAQDVENVAAAIMDEFPEFSTTQMVH
;
A
#
# COMPACT_ATOMS: atom_id res chain seq x y z
N MET A 1 -37.75 -21.82 36.02
CA MET A 1 -37.50 -22.22 34.63
C MET A 1 -38.75 -21.95 33.81
N GLU A 2 -39.09 -20.68 33.58
CA GLU A 2 -40.34 -20.32 32.88
C GLU A 2 -40.27 -18.95 32.18
N SER A 3 -39.06 -18.51 31.81
CA SER A 3 -38.81 -17.18 31.22
C SER A 3 -37.87 -17.24 30.01
N LEU A 4 -37.91 -18.33 29.24
CA LEU A 4 -37.21 -18.46 27.96
C LEU A 4 -38.24 -18.91 26.92
N ASN A 5 -38.35 -18.17 25.81
CA ASN A 5 -39.39 -18.20 24.76
C ASN A 5 -40.66 -17.36 25.02
N ARG A 6 -40.50 -16.08 25.37
CA ARG A 6 -41.49 -15.09 24.88
C ARG A 6 -41.13 -14.78 23.43
N ASP A 7 -42.10 -14.93 22.53
CA ASP A 7 -41.97 -14.46 21.16
C ASP A 7 -41.73 -12.94 21.19
N PRO A 8 -40.56 -12.45 20.72
CA PRO A 8 -40.19 -11.05 20.84
C PRO A 8 -41.05 -10.13 19.96
N THR A 9 -41.87 -10.68 19.06
CA THR A 9 -42.87 -9.93 18.29
C THR A 9 -44.04 -9.43 19.15
N VAL A 10 -44.34 -10.09 20.28
CA VAL A 10 -45.45 -9.73 21.19
C VAL A 10 -45.20 -8.42 21.92
N ASP A 11 -43.93 -8.09 22.17
CA ASP A 11 -43.52 -6.84 22.82
C ASP A 11 -43.21 -5.72 21.79
N SER A 12 -43.50 -5.95 20.49
CA SER A 12 -43.36 -4.93 19.44
C SER A 12 -44.60 -4.04 19.38
N GLU A 13 -44.42 -2.79 18.98
CA GLU A 13 -45.53 -1.88 18.68
C GLU A 13 -46.40 -2.37 17.50
N PHE A 14 -45.89 -3.30 16.69
CA PHE A 14 -46.57 -3.93 15.57
C PHE A 14 -47.05 -5.36 15.88
N ALA A 15 -47.17 -5.73 17.16
CA ALA A 15 -47.57 -7.07 17.59
C ALA A 15 -48.91 -7.53 16.97
N ASN A 16 -49.87 -6.62 16.81
CA ASN A 16 -51.17 -6.93 16.21
C ASN A 16 -51.03 -7.31 14.73
N GLU A 17 -50.23 -6.56 13.97
CA GLU A 17 -49.94 -6.88 12.58
C GLU A 17 -49.18 -8.21 12.44
N PHE A 18 -48.20 -8.49 13.31
CA PHE A 18 -47.52 -9.79 13.32
C PHE A 18 -48.50 -10.94 13.58
N ALA A 19 -49.39 -10.81 14.58
CA ALA A 19 -50.39 -11.83 14.89
C ALA A 19 -51.41 -12.04 13.75
N GLU A 20 -51.84 -10.97 13.08
CA GLU A 20 -52.72 -11.04 11.90
C GLU A 20 -52.07 -11.84 10.76
N ILE A 21 -50.80 -11.54 10.49
CA ILE A 21 -50.00 -12.20 9.46
C ILE A 21 -49.79 -13.69 9.77
N GLU A 22 -49.54 -14.05 11.04
CA GLU A 22 -49.38 -15.44 11.45
C GLU A 22 -50.67 -16.25 11.30
N SER A 23 -51.82 -15.66 11.61
CA SER A 23 -53.14 -16.30 11.46
C SER A 23 -53.57 -16.52 10.00
N THR A 24 -52.95 -15.82 9.05
CA THR A 24 -53.26 -15.91 7.62
C THR A 24 -52.60 -17.15 7.00
N HIS A 25 -53.42 -18.03 6.43
CA HIS A 25 -52.98 -19.30 5.84
C HIS A 25 -52.67 -19.19 4.33
N ASP A 26 -53.23 -18.20 3.64
CA ASP A 26 -52.92 -17.95 2.22
C ASP A 26 -51.54 -17.29 2.09
N GLN A 27 -50.60 -17.99 1.45
CA GLN A 27 -49.23 -17.53 1.25
C GLN A 27 -49.14 -16.20 0.48
N ARG A 28 -50.05 -15.97 -0.49
CA ARG A 28 -50.03 -14.74 -1.29
C ARG A 28 -50.50 -13.54 -0.48
N ALA A 29 -51.61 -13.69 0.24
CA ALA A 29 -52.10 -12.68 1.17
C ALA A 29 -51.07 -12.37 2.26
N LYS A 30 -50.43 -13.42 2.82
CA LYS A 30 -49.39 -13.29 3.84
C LYS A 30 -48.20 -12.44 3.35
N ALA A 31 -47.71 -12.70 2.14
CA ALA A 31 -46.63 -11.91 1.55
C ALA A 31 -47.02 -10.44 1.31
N GLN A 32 -48.27 -10.17 0.94
CA GLN A 32 -48.76 -8.80 0.79
C GLN A 32 -48.80 -8.08 2.15
N LEU A 33 -49.32 -8.72 3.19
CA LEU A 33 -49.36 -8.14 4.53
C LEU A 33 -47.96 -7.85 5.09
N TYR A 34 -46.97 -8.72 4.88
CA TYR A 34 -45.57 -8.41 5.22
C TYR A 34 -45.05 -7.19 4.46
N SER A 35 -45.40 -7.02 3.19
CA SER A 35 -44.98 -5.83 2.43
C SER A 35 -45.59 -4.54 2.97
N GLU A 36 -46.87 -4.58 3.36
CA GLU A 36 -47.56 -3.45 3.97
C GLU A 36 -46.98 -3.13 5.35
N LEU A 37 -46.68 -4.15 6.16
CA LEU A 37 -46.03 -4.00 7.46
C LEU A 37 -44.65 -3.36 7.33
N LEU A 38 -43.81 -3.81 6.39
CA LEU A 38 -42.49 -3.20 6.15
C LEU A 38 -42.63 -1.69 5.87
N THR A 39 -43.58 -1.33 5.01
CA THR A 39 -43.85 0.08 4.66
C THR A 39 -44.31 0.88 5.88
N LYS A 40 -45.13 0.30 6.76
CA LYS A 40 -45.54 0.93 8.02
C LYS A 40 -44.36 1.14 8.97
N ILE A 41 -43.48 0.15 9.12
CA ILE A 41 -42.30 0.23 9.99
C ILE A 41 -41.37 1.36 9.53
N ILE A 42 -41.06 1.44 8.24
CA ILE A 42 -40.13 2.45 7.69
C ILE A 42 -40.69 3.87 7.83
N ASN A 43 -41.99 4.06 7.55
CA ASN A 43 -42.61 5.38 7.56
C ASN A 43 -42.86 5.93 8.98
N LYS A 44 -42.68 5.10 10.02
CA LYS A 44 -42.87 5.51 11.41
C LYS A 44 -41.52 5.85 12.04
N PRO A 45 -41.22 7.14 12.32
CA PRO A 45 -39.99 7.49 13.02
C PRO A 45 -40.09 7.01 14.48
N SER A 46 -39.28 6.02 14.85
CA SER A 46 -39.16 5.54 16.22
C SER A 46 -37.70 5.21 16.57
N SER A 47 -37.35 5.30 17.85
CA SER A 47 -36.07 4.81 18.36
C SER A 47 -35.97 3.28 18.35
N SER A 48 -37.09 2.59 18.09
CA SER A 48 -37.18 1.13 17.99
C SER A 48 -37.01 0.60 16.56
N LEU A 49 -36.81 1.46 15.56
CA LEU A 49 -36.78 1.08 14.14
C LEU A 49 -35.86 -0.12 13.85
N ALA A 50 -34.64 -0.12 14.37
CA ALA A 50 -33.71 -1.24 14.19
C ALA A 50 -34.27 -2.54 14.77
N ARG A 51 -34.82 -2.49 16.00
CA ARG A 51 -35.45 -3.65 16.64
C ARG A 51 -36.64 -4.16 15.83
N ASP A 52 -37.53 -3.27 15.38
CA ASP A 52 -38.73 -3.64 14.62
C ASP A 52 -38.37 -4.26 13.26
N LEU A 53 -37.33 -3.76 12.59
CA LEU A 53 -36.80 -4.34 11.36
C LEU A 53 -36.14 -5.72 11.58
N THR A 54 -35.40 -5.90 12.68
CA THR A 54 -34.84 -7.21 13.05
C THR A 54 -35.94 -8.23 13.33
N LEU A 55 -37.01 -7.83 14.04
CA LEU A 55 -38.17 -8.68 14.29
C LEU A 55 -38.92 -9.03 13.01
N PHE A 56 -39.13 -8.03 12.15
CA PHE A 56 -39.72 -8.22 10.83
C PHE A 56 -38.96 -9.27 10.02
N PHE A 57 -37.62 -9.14 9.98
CA PHE A 57 -36.77 -10.09 9.27
C PHE A 57 -36.88 -11.51 9.85
N GLY A 58 -36.80 -11.65 11.17
CA GLY A 58 -36.95 -12.94 11.85
C GLY A 58 -38.31 -13.61 11.56
N ALA A 59 -39.40 -12.85 11.56
CA ALA A 59 -40.75 -13.36 11.32
C ALA A 59 -40.94 -13.91 9.89
N ILE A 60 -40.25 -13.35 8.89
CA ILE A 60 -40.26 -13.88 7.51
C ILE A 60 -39.70 -15.30 7.46
N PHE A 61 -38.67 -15.61 8.24
CA PHE A 61 -38.03 -16.93 8.25
C PHE A 61 -38.66 -17.91 9.24
N GLY A 62 -39.34 -17.41 10.28
CA GLY A 62 -40.14 -18.22 11.20
C GLY A 62 -41.46 -18.72 10.61
N SER A 63 -41.96 -18.07 9.55
CA SER A 63 -43.22 -18.44 8.92
C SER A 63 -43.05 -19.43 7.75
N GLU A 64 -44.08 -20.24 7.50
CA GLU A 64 -44.16 -21.19 6.38
C GLU A 64 -44.43 -20.48 5.03
N ILE A 65 -43.50 -19.61 4.62
CA ILE A 65 -43.53 -18.93 3.32
C ILE A 65 -42.62 -19.67 2.34
N SER A 66 -43.11 -19.88 1.12
CA SER A 66 -42.32 -20.47 0.04
C SER A 66 -41.22 -19.52 -0.41
N VAL A 67 -40.08 -20.06 -0.85
CA VAL A 67 -38.91 -19.28 -1.31
C VAL A 67 -39.28 -18.25 -2.40
N ILE A 68 -40.25 -18.58 -3.26
CA ILE A 68 -40.74 -17.72 -4.33
C ILE A 68 -41.37 -16.42 -3.79
N ALA A 69 -42.05 -16.50 -2.65
CA ALA A 69 -42.64 -15.33 -1.99
C ALA A 69 -41.64 -14.64 -1.05
N THR A 70 -40.66 -15.38 -0.49
CA THR A 70 -39.62 -14.82 0.39
C THR A 70 -38.65 -13.90 -0.36
N ARG A 71 -38.16 -14.28 -1.56
CA ARG A 71 -37.14 -13.48 -2.28
C ARG A 71 -37.59 -12.03 -2.56
N PRO A 72 -38.78 -11.77 -3.14
CA PRO A 72 -39.24 -10.40 -3.37
C PRO A 72 -39.42 -9.57 -2.09
N LEU A 73 -39.75 -10.22 -0.96
CA LEU A 73 -39.84 -9.55 0.34
C LEU A 73 -38.47 -9.13 0.84
N LEU A 74 -37.48 -10.01 0.70
CA LEU A 74 -36.08 -9.70 1.04
C LEU A 74 -35.53 -8.58 0.14
N ASP A 75 -35.81 -8.61 -1.17
CA ASP A 75 -35.38 -7.54 -2.08
C ASP A 75 -35.96 -6.18 -1.67
N ARG A 76 -37.24 -6.14 -1.30
CA ARG A 76 -37.91 -4.93 -0.76
C ARG A 76 -37.31 -4.49 0.57
N PHE A 77 -37.05 -5.43 1.47
CA PHE A 77 -36.41 -5.16 2.76
C PHE A 77 -35.03 -4.54 2.57
N ILE A 78 -34.17 -5.15 1.76
CA ILE A 78 -32.82 -4.65 1.47
C ILE A 78 -32.89 -3.27 0.80
N SER A 79 -33.78 -3.07 -0.18
CA SER A 79 -33.98 -1.78 -0.85
C SER A 79 -34.42 -0.68 0.12
N SER A 80 -35.23 -1.04 1.12
CA SER A 80 -35.68 -0.13 2.17
C SER A 80 -34.63 0.14 3.24
N LEU A 81 -33.69 -0.79 3.42
CA LEU A 81 -32.59 -0.68 4.36
C LEU A 81 -31.50 0.28 3.84
N LYS A 82 -31.20 0.25 2.53
CA LYS A 82 -30.18 1.09 1.87
C LYS A 82 -30.20 2.59 2.22
N PRO A 83 -31.35 3.31 2.19
CA PRO A 83 -31.39 4.73 2.50
C PRO A 83 -31.31 5.04 4.00
N LEU A 84 -31.33 4.03 4.88
CA LEU A 84 -31.28 4.25 6.33
C LEU A 84 -29.85 4.57 6.80
N PRO A 85 -29.71 5.29 7.93
CA PRO A 85 -28.41 5.57 8.53
C PRO A 85 -27.57 4.30 8.77
N ALA A 86 -26.26 4.41 8.60
CA ALA A 86 -25.31 3.30 8.71
C ALA A 86 -25.45 2.50 10.01
N ASN A 87 -25.63 3.18 11.15
CA ASN A 87 -25.82 2.53 12.45
C ASN A 87 -27.05 1.61 12.48
N ILE A 88 -28.15 1.99 11.83
CA ILE A 88 -29.36 1.15 11.73
C ILE A 88 -29.10 -0.03 10.80
N ARG A 89 -28.47 0.21 9.65
CA ARG A 89 -28.11 -0.85 8.69
C ARG A 89 -27.23 -1.92 9.32
N ILE A 90 -26.24 -1.52 10.13
CA ILE A 90 -25.36 -2.43 10.85
C ILE A 90 -26.12 -3.24 11.91
N GLN A 91 -26.90 -2.58 12.76
CA GLN A 91 -27.67 -3.25 13.82
C GLN A 91 -28.67 -4.27 13.28
N VAL A 92 -29.29 -3.97 12.14
CA VAL A 92 -30.28 -4.86 11.50
C VAL A 92 -29.62 -5.93 10.64
N GLY A 93 -28.59 -5.56 9.89
CA GLY A 93 -27.93 -6.41 8.90
C GLY A 93 -27.18 -7.60 9.51
N LEU A 94 -26.50 -7.40 10.65
CA LEU A 94 -25.73 -8.46 11.31
C LEU A 94 -26.61 -9.67 11.71
N PRO A 95 -27.70 -9.50 12.50
CA PRO A 95 -28.62 -10.60 12.78
C PRO A 95 -29.25 -11.19 11.52
N ALA A 96 -29.58 -10.34 10.54
CA ALA A 96 -30.22 -10.78 9.30
C ALA A 96 -29.32 -11.72 8.48
N ILE A 97 -28.02 -11.45 8.38
CA ILE A 97 -27.06 -12.35 7.72
C ILE A 97 -27.00 -13.71 8.44
N THR A 98 -26.98 -13.73 9.77
CA THR A 98 -26.97 -14.99 10.53
C THR A 98 -28.24 -15.82 10.27
N VAL A 99 -29.39 -15.16 10.15
CA VAL A 99 -30.65 -15.84 9.80
C VAL A 99 -30.62 -16.37 8.36
N LEU A 100 -30.10 -15.60 7.40
CA LEU A 100 -30.00 -16.02 6.00
C LEU A 100 -29.14 -17.27 5.81
N GLN A 101 -28.09 -17.44 6.62
CA GLN A 101 -27.23 -18.63 6.57
C GLN A 101 -28.01 -19.93 6.77
N THR A 102 -29.13 -19.92 7.51
CA THR A 102 -29.98 -21.12 7.70
C THR A 102 -30.62 -21.61 6.39
N ARG A 103 -30.73 -20.75 5.38
CA ARG A 103 -31.31 -21.06 4.06
C ARG A 103 -30.38 -20.64 2.90
N ALA A 104 -29.06 -20.59 3.14
CA ALA A 104 -28.06 -19.96 2.27
C ALA A 104 -28.17 -20.33 0.78
N THR A 105 -28.44 -21.59 0.46
CA THR A 105 -28.56 -22.07 -0.93
C THR A 105 -29.80 -21.56 -1.67
N SER A 106 -30.81 -21.03 -0.98
CA SER A 106 -32.07 -20.60 -1.60
C SER A 106 -32.22 -19.09 -1.73
N VAL A 107 -31.39 -18.31 -1.03
CA VAL A 107 -31.45 -16.84 -0.94
C VAL A 107 -30.06 -16.21 -1.14
N GLU A 108 -29.21 -16.88 -1.94
CA GLU A 108 -27.81 -16.48 -2.13
C GLU A 108 -27.66 -15.08 -2.73
N GLU A 109 -28.52 -14.71 -3.68
CA GLU A 109 -28.55 -13.37 -4.27
C GLU A 109 -28.88 -12.29 -3.22
N GLN A 110 -29.89 -12.56 -2.38
CA GLN A 110 -30.30 -11.67 -1.29
C GLN A 110 -29.24 -11.57 -0.19
N ASP A 111 -28.56 -12.67 0.15
CA ASP A 111 -27.44 -12.66 1.10
C ASP A 111 -26.31 -11.76 0.63
N ALA A 112 -25.93 -11.87 -0.65
CA ALA A 112 -24.90 -11.02 -1.23
C ALA A 112 -25.32 -9.53 -1.26
N LEU A 113 -26.56 -9.22 -1.67
CA LEU A 113 -27.06 -7.84 -1.68
C LEU A 113 -27.12 -7.22 -0.27
N LEU A 114 -27.46 -8.02 0.75
CA LEU A 114 -27.44 -7.58 2.14
C LEU A 114 -26.01 -7.33 2.63
N ARG A 115 -25.07 -8.23 2.30
CA ARG A 115 -23.65 -8.07 2.63
C ARG A 115 -23.04 -6.83 1.97
N GLU A 116 -23.35 -6.56 0.70
CA GLU A 116 -22.93 -5.33 0.03
C GLU A 116 -23.49 -4.09 0.75
N THR A 117 -24.78 -4.09 1.08
CA THR A 117 -25.44 -2.99 1.81
C THR A 117 -24.82 -2.76 3.20
N LEU A 118 -24.41 -3.84 3.87
CA LEU A 118 -23.77 -3.79 5.17
C LEU A 118 -22.31 -3.32 5.06
N ALA A 119 -21.58 -3.74 4.02
CA ALA A 119 -20.23 -3.24 3.74
C ALA A 119 -20.24 -1.74 3.46
N ASP A 120 -21.21 -1.25 2.67
CA ASP A 120 -21.41 0.20 2.45
C ASP A 120 -21.64 0.93 3.78
N ALA A 121 -22.40 0.34 4.71
CA ALA A 121 -22.66 0.93 6.02
C ALA A 121 -21.42 0.95 6.92
N TYR A 122 -20.59 -0.10 6.90
CA TYR A 122 -19.33 -0.14 7.63
C TYR A 122 -18.30 0.85 7.06
N GLU A 123 -18.24 1.01 5.74
CA GLU A 123 -17.42 2.03 5.09
C GLU A 123 -17.80 3.46 5.51
N GLU A 124 -19.10 3.75 5.64
CA GLU A 124 -19.58 5.07 6.08
C GLU A 124 -19.20 5.42 7.53
N VAL A 125 -18.97 4.42 8.38
CA VAL A 125 -18.52 4.61 9.77
C VAL A 125 -17.03 4.36 9.96
N GLU A 126 -16.28 4.25 8.85
CA GLU A 126 -14.83 4.05 8.81
C GLU A 126 -14.36 2.74 9.49
N GLU A 127 -15.22 1.72 9.55
CA GLU A 127 -14.90 0.39 10.07
C GLU A 127 -14.52 -0.56 8.91
N TYR A 128 -13.35 -0.31 8.30
CA TYR A 128 -12.98 -0.92 7.02
C TYR A 128 -12.74 -2.42 7.11
N SER A 129 -12.11 -2.91 8.18
CA SER A 129 -11.89 -4.34 8.42
C SER A 129 -13.19 -5.12 8.52
N ASP A 130 -14.21 -4.54 9.14
CA ASP A 130 -15.54 -5.17 9.26
C ASP A 130 -16.24 -5.21 7.89
N ALA A 131 -16.18 -4.12 7.11
CA ALA A 131 -16.66 -4.10 5.73
C ALA A 131 -16.01 -5.20 4.88
N ALA A 132 -14.67 -5.34 4.97
CA ALA A 132 -13.92 -6.36 4.26
C ALA A 132 -14.36 -7.78 4.66
N ARG A 133 -14.56 -8.04 5.96
CA ARG A 133 -15.02 -9.34 6.47
C ARG A 133 -16.43 -9.69 6.01
N VAL A 134 -17.33 -8.70 5.93
CA VAL A 134 -18.69 -8.91 5.43
C VAL A 134 -18.69 -9.31 3.96
N LEU A 135 -17.92 -8.61 3.12
CA LEU A 135 -17.80 -8.91 1.68
C LEU A 135 -17.17 -10.28 1.42
N GLN A 136 -16.21 -10.70 2.26
CA GLN A 136 -15.61 -12.04 2.15
C GLN A 136 -16.59 -13.20 2.35
N GLY A 137 -17.70 -12.95 3.04
CA GLY A 137 -18.74 -13.96 3.21
C GLY A 137 -19.62 -14.16 1.96
N ILE A 138 -19.44 -13.35 0.91
CA ILE A 138 -20.15 -13.54 -0.36
C ILE A 138 -19.54 -14.74 -1.09
N HIS A 139 -20.39 -15.71 -1.44
CA HIS A 139 -19.99 -16.88 -2.21
C HIS A 139 -19.80 -16.50 -3.69
N LEU A 140 -18.54 -16.42 -4.14
CA LEU A 140 -18.21 -16.01 -5.51
C LEU A 140 -18.22 -17.17 -6.52
N ASP A 141 -18.07 -18.41 -6.04
CA ASP A 141 -17.97 -19.63 -6.84
C ASP A 141 -19.19 -20.54 -6.61
N SER A 142 -20.38 -20.01 -6.89
CA SER A 142 -21.64 -20.76 -6.77
C SER A 142 -22.08 -21.37 -8.10
N SER A 143 -22.72 -22.54 -8.01
CA SER A 143 -23.39 -23.17 -9.15
C SER A 143 -24.73 -22.50 -9.49
N GLN A 144 -25.30 -21.73 -8.56
CA GLN A 144 -26.58 -21.04 -8.76
C GLN A 144 -26.40 -19.60 -9.24
N ARG A 145 -25.31 -18.95 -8.82
CA ARG A 145 -24.97 -17.57 -9.20
C ARG A 145 -23.68 -17.57 -10.02
N HIS A 146 -23.81 -17.37 -11.32
CA HIS A 146 -22.66 -17.15 -12.19
C HIS A 146 -22.18 -15.70 -12.08
N ILE A 147 -21.05 -15.51 -11.41
CA ILE A 147 -20.35 -14.22 -11.33
C ILE A 147 -19.20 -14.23 -12.32
N SER A 148 -19.10 -13.18 -13.13
CA SER A 148 -18.00 -13.02 -14.09
C SER A 148 -16.66 -12.82 -13.38
N ASP A 149 -15.56 -13.18 -14.04
CA ASP A 149 -14.20 -12.95 -13.50
C ASP A 149 -13.96 -11.46 -13.20
N GLU A 150 -14.52 -10.55 -14.00
CA GLU A 150 -14.40 -9.12 -13.80
C GLU A 150 -15.12 -8.62 -12.55
N GLU A 151 -16.33 -9.14 -12.27
CA GLU A 151 -17.04 -8.84 -11.02
C GLU A 151 -16.29 -9.38 -9.79
N LYS A 152 -15.66 -10.56 -9.90
CA LYS A 152 -14.79 -11.09 -8.84
C LYS A 152 -13.58 -10.19 -8.59
N ILE A 153 -12.92 -9.74 -9.66
CA ILE A 153 -11.80 -8.79 -9.58
C ILE A 153 -12.25 -7.49 -8.90
N ARG A 154 -13.40 -6.92 -9.29
CA ARG A 154 -13.95 -5.71 -8.68
C ARG A 154 -14.19 -5.87 -7.18
N MET A 155 -14.78 -6.99 -6.77
CA MET A 155 -15.01 -7.31 -5.36
C MET A 155 -13.71 -7.47 -4.58
N TRP A 156 -12.73 -8.22 -5.13
CA TRP A 156 -11.43 -8.41 -4.48
C TRP A 156 -10.64 -7.12 -4.38
N ILE A 157 -10.67 -6.25 -5.39
CA ILE A 157 -10.05 -4.92 -5.32
C ILE A 157 -10.70 -4.07 -4.21
N ARG A 158 -12.03 -4.10 -4.07
CA ARG A 158 -12.72 -3.42 -2.96
C ARG A 158 -12.23 -3.94 -1.60
N ILE A 159 -12.19 -5.27 -1.42
CA ILE A 159 -11.67 -5.89 -0.18
C ILE A 159 -10.21 -5.49 0.10
N ILE A 160 -9.36 -5.47 -0.92
CA ILE A 160 -7.96 -5.06 -0.79
C ILE A 160 -7.88 -3.62 -0.30
N ARG A 161 -8.63 -2.70 -0.92
CA ARG A 161 -8.64 -1.29 -0.53
C ARG A 161 -9.10 -1.11 0.92
N LEU A 162 -10.15 -1.80 1.34
CA LEU A 162 -10.62 -1.77 2.73
C LEU A 162 -9.55 -2.21 3.72
N TYR A 163 -8.86 -3.31 3.44
CA TYR A 163 -7.76 -3.75 4.30
C TYR A 163 -6.59 -2.76 4.35
N LEU A 164 -6.31 -2.05 3.25
CA LEU A 164 -5.27 -1.05 3.20
C LEU A 164 -5.60 0.24 3.97
N GLU A 165 -6.88 0.56 4.19
CA GLU A 165 -7.27 1.70 5.03
C GLU A 165 -7.03 1.43 6.53
N ASP A 166 -7.04 0.15 6.96
CA ASP A 166 -6.71 -0.29 8.32
C ASP A 166 -5.26 -0.79 8.48
N ASP A 167 -4.36 -0.43 7.54
CA ASP A 167 -2.96 -0.88 7.50
C ASP A 167 -2.75 -2.42 7.51
N ASP A 168 -3.78 -3.23 7.19
CA ASP A 168 -3.68 -4.69 7.09
C ASP A 168 -3.19 -5.13 5.70
N ALA A 169 -1.90 -4.87 5.45
CA ALA A 169 -1.22 -5.32 4.24
C ALA A 169 -1.22 -6.86 4.08
N GLY A 170 -1.38 -7.60 5.18
CA GLY A 170 -1.45 -9.06 5.16
C GLY A 170 -2.76 -9.58 4.56
N GLY A 171 -3.88 -9.07 5.07
CA GLY A 171 -5.21 -9.34 4.55
C GLY A 171 -5.33 -8.92 3.08
N ALA A 172 -4.85 -7.73 2.74
CA ALA A 172 -4.83 -7.21 1.37
C ALA A 172 -4.04 -8.11 0.40
N GLU A 173 -2.83 -8.55 0.77
CA GLU A 173 -1.98 -9.38 -0.10
C GLU A 173 -2.62 -10.73 -0.44
N MET A 174 -3.40 -11.31 0.48
CA MET A 174 -4.12 -12.56 0.23
C MET A 174 -5.08 -12.45 -0.96
N PHE A 175 -5.81 -11.33 -1.07
CA PHE A 175 -6.75 -11.09 -2.18
C PHE A 175 -6.03 -10.64 -3.44
N LEU A 176 -4.93 -9.89 -3.33
CA LEU A 176 -4.09 -9.55 -4.47
C LEU A 176 -3.59 -10.81 -5.19
N ASN A 177 -3.15 -11.81 -4.42
CA ASN A 177 -2.69 -13.09 -4.96
C ASN A 177 -3.81 -13.90 -5.63
N LYS A 178 -5.06 -13.78 -5.18
CA LYS A 178 -6.22 -14.39 -5.87
C LYS A 178 -6.41 -13.80 -7.27
N ILE A 179 -6.32 -12.47 -7.40
CA ILE A 179 -6.39 -11.80 -8.71
C ILE A 179 -5.23 -12.24 -9.62
N LYS A 180 -4.00 -12.27 -9.10
CA LYS A 180 -2.80 -12.66 -9.87
C LYS A 180 -2.87 -14.09 -10.42
N ASN A 181 -3.59 -14.98 -9.74
CA ASN A 181 -3.75 -16.39 -10.12
C ASN A 181 -4.94 -16.65 -11.06
N LEU A 182 -5.73 -15.62 -11.38
CA LEU A 182 -6.87 -15.77 -12.28
C LEU A 182 -6.38 -15.96 -13.73
N PRO A 183 -6.95 -16.89 -14.50
CA PRO A 183 -6.54 -17.10 -15.89
C PRO A 183 -6.90 -15.90 -16.79
N THR A 184 -8.04 -15.28 -16.51
CA THR A 184 -8.53 -14.10 -17.21
C THR A 184 -7.98 -12.84 -16.57
N LYS A 185 -7.44 -11.92 -17.38
CA LYS A 185 -7.04 -10.59 -16.93
C LYS A 185 -8.16 -9.60 -17.22
N THR A 186 -8.34 -8.62 -16.33
CA THR A 186 -9.30 -7.53 -16.56
C THR A 186 -8.80 -6.62 -17.68
N GLU A 187 -9.71 -6.19 -18.55
CA GLU A 187 -9.46 -5.19 -19.61
C GLU A 187 -9.92 -3.78 -19.20
N ASP A 188 -10.59 -3.64 -18.04
CA ASP A 188 -11.06 -2.36 -17.52
C ASP A 188 -9.87 -1.53 -17.01
N PRO A 189 -9.55 -0.38 -17.65
CA PRO A 189 -8.43 0.46 -17.24
C PRO A 189 -8.53 0.95 -15.78
N ALA A 190 -9.74 1.20 -15.27
CA ALA A 190 -9.94 1.66 -13.90
C ALA A 190 -9.60 0.56 -12.89
N LEU A 191 -10.02 -0.69 -13.15
CA LEU A 191 -9.67 -1.83 -12.31
C LEU A 191 -8.18 -2.16 -12.39
N GLN A 192 -7.56 -2.06 -13.57
CA GLN A 192 -6.11 -2.23 -13.72
C GLN A 192 -5.34 -1.21 -12.89
N LEU A 193 -5.75 0.06 -12.92
CA LEU A 193 -5.14 1.12 -12.13
C LEU A 193 -5.30 0.87 -10.62
N HIS A 194 -6.52 0.56 -10.15
CA HIS A 194 -6.76 0.26 -8.74
C HIS A 194 -5.98 -0.97 -8.26
N PHE A 195 -5.86 -2.00 -9.11
CA PHE A 195 -5.03 -3.16 -8.83
C PHE A 195 -3.56 -2.77 -8.68
N GLN A 196 -3.03 -1.97 -9.61
CA GLN A 196 -1.62 -1.57 -9.60
C GLN A 196 -1.28 -0.68 -8.40
N LEU A 197 -2.13 0.30 -8.10
CA LEU A 197 -1.96 1.17 -6.92
C LEU A 197 -2.04 0.36 -5.62
N SER A 198 -2.99 -0.59 -5.54
CA SER A 198 -3.09 -1.47 -4.38
C SER A 198 -1.85 -2.36 -4.23
N GLN A 199 -1.31 -2.88 -5.34
CA GLN A 199 -0.07 -3.63 -5.32
C GLN A 199 1.10 -2.77 -4.81
N ALA A 200 1.22 -1.51 -5.25
CA ALA A 200 2.23 -0.59 -4.76
C ALA A 200 2.12 -0.35 -3.25
N ARG A 201 0.92 -0.05 -2.74
CA ARG A 201 0.63 0.15 -1.31
C ARG A 201 0.95 -1.09 -0.47
N ILE A 202 0.60 -2.29 -0.95
CA ILE A 202 0.92 -3.55 -0.26
C ILE A 202 2.44 -3.75 -0.20
N LEU A 203 3.17 -3.54 -1.31
CA LEU A 203 4.62 -3.71 -1.33
C LEU A 203 5.32 -2.71 -0.40
N ASP A 204 4.85 -1.47 -0.35
CA ASP A 204 5.35 -0.42 0.54
C ASP A 204 5.17 -0.80 2.02
N ALA A 205 3.95 -1.15 2.42
CA ALA A 205 3.64 -1.60 3.78
C ALA A 205 4.38 -2.88 4.20
N ARG A 206 4.74 -3.74 3.24
CA ARG A 206 5.57 -4.94 3.45
C ARG A 206 7.07 -4.67 3.41
N GLN A 207 7.50 -3.41 3.37
CA GLN A 207 8.90 -2.97 3.31
C GLN A 207 9.64 -3.46 2.06
N ARG A 208 8.92 -3.80 0.98
CA ARG A 208 9.48 -4.16 -0.34
C ARG A 208 9.62 -2.90 -1.19
N PHE A 209 10.32 -1.90 -0.67
CA PHE A 209 10.29 -0.53 -1.19
C PHE A 209 10.78 -0.39 -2.63
N LEU A 210 11.77 -1.16 -3.05
CA LEU A 210 12.28 -1.07 -4.41
C LEU A 210 11.23 -1.51 -5.44
N GLU A 211 10.45 -2.54 -5.11
CA GLU A 211 9.35 -3.02 -5.95
C GLU A 211 8.16 -2.07 -5.88
N ALA A 212 7.83 -1.57 -4.69
CA ALA A 212 6.79 -0.55 -4.50
C ALA A 212 7.07 0.71 -5.33
N SER A 213 8.30 1.20 -5.33
CA SER A 213 8.71 2.36 -6.12
C SER A 213 8.50 2.17 -7.61
N GLN A 214 8.79 0.98 -8.14
CA GLN A 214 8.58 0.67 -9.55
C GLN A 214 7.10 0.69 -9.92
N GLU A 215 6.23 0.14 -9.05
CA GLU A 215 4.78 0.15 -9.27
C GLU A 215 4.19 1.56 -9.13
N TYR A 216 4.60 2.33 -8.11
CA TYR A 216 4.18 3.73 -7.98
C TYR A 216 4.63 4.59 -9.16
N LEU A 217 5.86 4.41 -9.65
CA LEU A 217 6.34 5.10 -10.85
C LEU A 217 5.49 4.73 -12.07
N ALA A 218 5.11 3.46 -12.21
CA ALA A 218 4.23 3.03 -13.30
C ALA A 218 2.83 3.66 -13.20
N VAL A 219 2.25 3.75 -12.00
CA VAL A 219 1.00 4.50 -11.74
C VAL A 219 1.15 5.97 -12.13
N SER A 220 2.26 6.62 -11.79
CA SER A 220 2.52 8.03 -12.13
C SER A 220 2.57 8.30 -13.64
N LEU A 221 2.76 7.26 -14.47
CA LEU A 221 2.87 7.35 -15.93
C LEU A 221 1.55 7.01 -16.64
N ALA A 222 0.52 6.57 -15.92
CA ALA A 222 -0.75 6.19 -16.51
C ALA A 222 -1.51 7.40 -17.09
N SER A 223 -1.98 7.29 -18.34
CA SER A 223 -2.60 8.38 -19.10
C SER A 223 -4.07 8.67 -18.74
N GLY A 224 -4.63 7.97 -17.75
CA GLY A 224 -6.01 8.13 -17.27
C GLY A 224 -6.12 8.64 -15.83
N VAL A 225 -5.02 9.11 -15.25
CA VAL A 225 -4.93 9.60 -13.87
C VAL A 225 -4.75 11.11 -13.88
N ASP A 226 -5.39 11.80 -12.96
CA ASP A 226 -5.24 13.25 -12.79
C ASP A 226 -3.78 13.63 -12.53
N GLU A 227 -3.37 14.83 -12.93
CA GLU A 227 -1.99 15.27 -12.76
C GLU A 227 -1.57 15.29 -11.28
N GLU A 228 -2.46 15.70 -10.37
CA GLU A 228 -2.19 15.72 -8.93
C GLU A 228 -1.94 14.32 -8.39
N ASP A 229 -2.81 13.37 -8.71
CA ASP A 229 -2.69 11.96 -8.33
C ASP A 229 -1.42 11.31 -8.92
N ARG A 230 -1.03 11.69 -10.14
CA ARG A 230 0.22 11.23 -10.76
C ARG A 230 1.45 11.76 -10.04
N LEU A 231 1.43 13.01 -9.57
CA LEU A 231 2.51 13.59 -8.78
C LEU A 231 2.58 12.95 -7.38
N GLN A 232 1.44 12.65 -6.75
CA GLN A 232 1.41 11.90 -5.50
C GLN A 232 2.01 10.49 -5.66
N ALA A 233 1.67 9.77 -6.74
CA ALA A 233 2.29 8.49 -7.04
C ALA A 233 3.80 8.61 -7.29
N LEU A 234 4.25 9.66 -7.97
CA LEU A 234 5.68 9.91 -8.18
C LEU A 234 6.41 10.21 -6.85
N SER A 235 5.81 11.02 -5.98
CA SER A 235 6.33 11.29 -4.63
C SER A 235 6.44 10.00 -3.81
N ALA A 236 5.40 9.15 -3.80
CA ALA A 236 5.45 7.83 -3.15
C ALA A 236 6.55 6.94 -3.74
N ALA A 237 6.78 6.99 -5.06
CA ALA A 237 7.87 6.25 -5.71
C ALA A 237 9.25 6.72 -5.22
N ILE A 238 9.46 8.04 -5.09
CA ILE A 238 10.71 8.61 -4.56
C ILE A 238 10.90 8.21 -3.10
N ARG A 239 9.87 8.36 -2.26
CA ARG A 239 9.93 7.96 -0.84
C ARG A 239 10.36 6.51 -0.67
N CYS A 240 9.72 5.61 -1.43
CA CYS A 240 10.08 4.19 -1.44
C CYS A 240 11.54 3.95 -1.87
N VAL A 241 12.01 4.57 -2.95
CA VAL A 241 13.40 4.35 -3.41
C VAL A 241 14.43 4.88 -2.42
N VAL A 242 14.14 5.98 -1.72
CA VAL A 242 15.01 6.52 -0.66
C VAL A 242 15.11 5.52 0.49
N LEU A 243 13.99 4.91 0.91
CA LEU A 243 13.92 3.89 1.97
C LEU A 243 14.51 2.52 1.59
N ALA A 244 14.64 2.24 0.29
CA ALA A 244 15.19 0.97 -0.19
C ALA A 244 16.67 0.81 0.21
N PRO A 245 17.15 -0.43 0.46
CA PRO A 245 18.55 -0.68 0.81
C PRO A 245 19.50 -0.29 -0.33
N ALA A 246 20.68 0.20 0.04
CA ALA A 246 21.69 0.62 -0.93
C ALA A 246 22.11 -0.55 -1.85
N GLY A 247 22.23 -0.31 -3.16
CA GLY A 247 22.68 -1.34 -4.12
C GLY A 247 22.40 -0.99 -5.59
N PRO A 248 22.89 -1.80 -6.55
CA PRO A 248 22.84 -1.46 -7.98
C PRO A 248 21.43 -1.24 -8.54
N GLN A 249 20.44 -2.00 -8.06
CA GLN A 249 19.07 -1.84 -8.50
C GLN A 249 18.44 -0.53 -8.00
N ARG A 250 18.75 -0.13 -6.75
CA ARG A 250 18.35 1.17 -6.20
C ARG A 250 18.99 2.32 -6.99
N SER A 251 20.27 2.25 -7.30
CA SER A 251 20.96 3.28 -8.11
C SER A 251 20.32 3.48 -9.49
N ARG A 252 19.88 2.39 -10.14
CA ARG A 252 19.14 2.48 -11.42
C ARG A 252 17.78 3.16 -11.25
N ALA A 253 17.05 2.81 -10.19
CA ALA A 253 15.75 3.40 -9.89
C ALA A 253 15.87 4.91 -9.56
N LEU A 254 16.85 5.29 -8.73
CA LEU A 254 17.22 6.68 -8.45
C LEU A 254 17.53 7.46 -9.73
N SER A 255 18.33 6.88 -10.64
CA SER A 255 18.65 7.54 -11.91
C SER A 255 17.40 7.79 -12.76
N ARG A 256 16.46 6.85 -12.77
CA ARG A 256 15.21 6.99 -13.52
C ARG A 256 14.33 8.10 -12.93
N LEU A 257 14.20 8.16 -11.61
CA LEU A 257 13.40 9.16 -10.91
C LEU A 257 14.03 10.56 -11.01
N TYR A 258 15.34 10.67 -10.85
CA TYR A 258 16.05 11.95 -10.96
C TYR A 258 15.99 12.56 -12.37
N LYS A 259 15.97 11.73 -13.42
CA LYS A 259 15.83 12.15 -14.82
C LYS A 259 14.39 12.45 -15.24
N ASP A 260 13.41 12.20 -14.38
CA ASP A 260 12.02 12.59 -14.64
C ASP A 260 11.89 14.08 -14.30
N ASP A 261 11.60 14.91 -15.30
CA ASP A 261 11.51 16.37 -15.15
C ASP A 261 10.49 16.77 -14.07
N ARG A 262 9.44 15.96 -13.88
CA ARG A 262 8.38 16.19 -12.87
C ARG A 262 8.89 16.03 -11.45
N SER A 263 9.98 15.29 -11.23
CA SER A 263 10.55 15.11 -9.90
C SER A 263 11.04 16.42 -9.30
N SER A 264 11.44 17.39 -10.13
CA SER A 264 11.99 18.69 -9.69
C SER A 264 10.99 19.57 -8.92
N SER A 265 9.69 19.36 -9.09
CA SER A 265 8.64 20.10 -8.38
C SER A 265 8.23 19.46 -7.05
N LEU A 266 8.76 18.28 -6.72
CA LEU A 266 8.41 17.54 -5.51
C LEU A 266 9.30 17.92 -4.33
N GLU A 267 8.75 17.86 -3.12
CA GLU A 267 9.46 18.20 -1.88
C GLU A 267 10.68 17.28 -1.65
N GLU A 268 10.57 16.01 -2.08
CA GLU A 268 11.62 15.01 -1.94
C GLU A 268 12.78 15.18 -2.95
N TYR A 269 12.72 16.16 -3.86
CA TYR A 269 13.73 16.30 -4.91
C TYR A 269 15.14 16.53 -4.35
N SER A 270 15.25 17.35 -3.29
CA SER A 270 16.54 17.69 -2.68
C SER A 270 17.29 16.45 -2.16
N ILE A 271 16.59 15.58 -1.42
CA ILE A 271 17.17 14.33 -0.91
C ILE A 271 17.40 13.32 -2.04
N LEU A 272 16.51 13.26 -3.05
CA LEU A 272 16.69 12.44 -4.24
C LEU A 272 17.97 12.81 -5.00
N GLU A 273 18.20 14.11 -5.23
CA GLU A 273 19.40 14.63 -5.92
C GLU A 273 20.67 14.27 -5.15
N LYS A 274 20.68 14.47 -3.82
CA LYS A 274 21.83 14.13 -2.98
C LYS A 274 22.15 12.65 -3.00
N ILE A 275 21.13 11.80 -2.85
CA ILE A 275 21.31 10.36 -2.87
C ILE A 275 21.79 9.90 -4.24
N PHE A 276 21.22 10.44 -5.32
CA PHE A 276 21.63 10.12 -6.69
C PHE A 276 23.09 10.51 -6.97
N ARG A 277 23.57 11.61 -6.37
CA ARG A 277 24.96 12.09 -6.49
C ARG A 277 25.92 11.48 -5.46
N ASP A 278 25.49 10.46 -4.72
CA ASP A 278 26.27 9.80 -3.66
C ASP A 278 26.83 10.80 -2.63
N GLN A 279 26.05 11.83 -2.28
CA GLN A 279 26.41 12.82 -1.26
C GLN A 279 25.99 12.36 0.14
N LEU A 280 26.73 12.81 1.16
CA LEU A 280 26.37 12.60 2.57
C LEU A 280 25.08 13.36 2.92
N LEU A 281 24.20 12.67 3.65
CA LEU A 281 22.96 13.22 4.18
C LEU A 281 23.17 13.72 5.62
N THR A 282 22.65 14.91 5.90
CA THR A 282 22.70 15.52 7.25
C THR A 282 21.45 15.17 8.08
N GLU A 283 21.54 15.29 9.41
CA GLU A 283 20.43 14.97 10.33
C GLU A 283 19.19 15.85 10.05
N ASP A 284 19.38 17.12 9.72
CA ASP A 284 18.27 18.05 9.38
C ASP A 284 17.53 17.61 8.11
N GLU A 285 18.25 17.17 7.09
CA GLU A 285 17.67 16.71 5.82
C GLU A 285 16.87 15.42 6.00
N VAL A 286 17.41 14.49 6.80
CA VAL A 286 16.74 13.24 7.13
C VAL A 286 15.48 13.50 7.96
N THR A 287 15.54 14.45 8.90
CA THR A 287 14.40 14.83 9.74
C THR A 287 13.29 15.48 8.89
N ASN A 288 13.66 16.37 7.97
CA ASN A 288 12.71 16.98 7.03
C ASN A 288 12.04 15.92 6.15
N PHE A 289 12.81 14.99 5.60
CA PHE A 289 12.27 13.89 4.80
C PHE A 289 11.36 12.97 5.63
N ALA A 290 11.74 12.63 6.86
CA ALA A 290 10.97 11.78 7.76
C ALA A 290 9.57 12.36 8.07
N SER A 291 9.43 13.69 8.09
CA SER A 291 8.15 14.36 8.34
C SER A 291 7.09 14.10 7.26
N GLY A 292 7.53 13.73 6.04
CA GLY A 292 6.65 13.37 4.92
C GLY A 292 6.32 11.88 4.83
N LEU A 293 6.86 11.03 5.71
CA LEU A 293 6.64 9.58 5.69
C LEU A 293 5.36 9.18 6.42
N VAL A 294 4.74 8.10 5.96
CA VAL A 294 3.55 7.53 6.60
C VAL A 294 3.93 6.63 7.78
N PRO A 295 3.03 6.41 8.76
CA PRO A 295 3.36 5.69 10.00
C PRO A 295 4.02 4.33 9.81
N HIS A 296 3.56 3.53 8.84
CA HIS A 296 4.13 2.19 8.58
C HIS A 296 5.57 2.25 8.03
N GLN A 297 5.98 3.34 7.38
CA GLN A 297 7.36 3.55 6.91
C GLN A 297 8.31 3.93 8.05
N LEU A 298 7.77 4.47 9.15
CA LEU A 298 8.51 4.83 10.36
C LEU A 298 8.58 3.67 11.39
N ALA A 299 8.21 2.45 10.99
CA ALA A 299 8.25 1.29 11.85
C ALA A 299 9.67 1.03 12.39
N GLN A 300 9.78 0.87 13.70
CA GLN A 300 11.03 0.53 14.37
C GLN A 300 11.34 -0.95 14.19
N THR A 301 12.61 -1.24 13.91
CA THR A 301 13.14 -2.60 13.89
C THR A 301 13.56 -3.05 15.29
N ALA A 302 13.92 -4.32 15.47
CA ALA A 302 14.35 -4.90 16.74
C ALA A 302 15.50 -4.13 17.42
N ASP A 303 16.31 -3.41 16.63
CA ASP A 303 17.45 -2.63 17.09
C ASP A 303 17.06 -1.21 17.58
N GLY A 304 15.77 -0.88 17.59
CA GLY A 304 15.25 0.45 17.96
C GLY A 304 15.41 1.53 16.87
N LEU A 305 16.02 1.20 15.74
CA LEU A 305 16.17 2.07 14.57
C LEU A 305 15.00 1.91 13.61
N THR A 306 14.60 3.01 12.97
CA THR A 306 13.62 2.97 11.87
C THR A 306 14.24 2.39 10.60
N VAL A 307 13.38 2.03 9.64
CA VAL A 307 13.81 1.66 8.29
C VAL A 307 14.61 2.79 7.64
N LEU A 308 14.15 4.04 7.80
CA LEU A 308 14.83 5.22 7.27
C LEU A 308 16.24 5.35 7.84
N ASP A 309 16.40 5.23 9.16
CA ASP A 309 17.72 5.33 9.81
C ASP A 309 18.70 4.33 9.21
N LYS A 310 18.25 3.07 9.02
CA LYS A 310 19.07 2.02 8.40
C LYS A 310 19.45 2.37 6.96
N ALA A 311 18.51 2.85 6.15
CA ALA A 311 18.76 3.24 4.78
C ALA A 311 19.76 4.41 4.69
N VAL A 312 19.65 5.40 5.58
CA VAL A 312 20.56 6.56 5.66
C VAL A 312 21.96 6.13 6.08
N ILE A 313 22.09 5.28 7.09
CA ILE A 313 23.39 4.76 7.55
C ILE A 313 24.10 4.02 6.40
N GLU A 314 23.40 3.10 5.73
CA GLU A 314 23.96 2.36 4.59
C GLU A 314 24.33 3.28 3.42
N HIS A 315 23.51 4.29 3.14
CA HIS A 315 23.78 5.28 2.10
C HIS A 315 25.01 6.13 2.44
N ASN A 316 25.06 6.73 3.63
CA ASN A 316 26.16 7.57 4.06
C ASN A 316 27.48 6.79 4.12
N LEU A 317 27.43 5.49 4.43
CA LEU A 317 28.62 4.63 4.41
C LEU A 317 29.15 4.43 2.98
N LEU A 318 28.25 4.20 2.01
CA LEU A 318 28.64 4.09 0.60
C LEU A 318 29.09 5.44 0.01
N ALA A 319 28.52 6.56 0.47
CA ALA A 319 29.01 7.88 0.12
C ALA A 319 30.41 8.12 0.72
N ALA A 320 30.64 7.76 1.98
CA ALA A 320 31.94 7.87 2.63
C ALA A 320 33.01 7.04 1.90
N SER A 321 32.67 5.84 1.40
CA SER A 321 33.63 5.02 0.64
C SER A 321 34.10 5.63 -0.69
N ARG A 322 33.38 6.65 -1.19
CA ARG A 322 33.77 7.41 -2.39
C ARG A 322 34.59 8.66 -2.05
N LEU A 323 34.51 9.13 -0.81
CA LEU A 323 35.19 10.33 -0.33
C LEU A 323 36.53 10.01 0.35
N TYR A 324 36.61 8.87 1.03
CA TYR A 324 37.77 8.48 1.83
C TYR A 324 38.44 7.24 1.25
N GLU A 325 39.78 7.22 1.26
CA GLU A 325 40.53 5.97 1.00
C GLU A 325 40.50 5.05 2.22
N ASN A 326 40.62 5.64 3.40
CA ASN A 326 40.48 4.97 4.68
C ASN A 326 39.90 5.93 5.73
N ILE A 327 39.29 5.39 6.77
CA ILE A 327 38.70 6.16 7.87
C ILE A 327 38.74 5.36 9.17
N GLN A 328 38.96 6.05 10.29
CA GLN A 328 38.83 5.48 11.63
C GLN A 328 37.36 5.18 11.93
N VAL A 329 37.09 4.07 12.64
CA VAL A 329 35.71 3.66 12.95
C VAL A 329 34.95 4.70 13.78
N ASP A 330 35.63 5.41 14.68
CA ASP A 330 35.03 6.45 15.51
C ASP A 330 34.60 7.67 14.68
N ASP A 331 35.46 8.13 13.78
CA ASP A 331 35.14 9.25 12.86
C ASP A 331 34.02 8.87 11.89
N LEU A 332 34.02 7.63 11.42
CA LEU A 332 32.94 7.10 10.60
C LEU A 332 31.62 7.09 11.38
N GLY A 333 31.64 6.69 12.66
CA GLY A 333 30.47 6.74 13.54
C GLY A 333 29.84 8.13 13.60
N LEU A 334 30.66 9.20 13.66
CA LEU A 334 30.19 10.59 13.62
C LEU A 334 29.55 10.95 12.28
N ILE A 335 30.17 10.58 11.16
CA ILE A 335 29.64 10.85 9.81
C ILE A 335 28.31 10.14 9.57
N LEU A 336 28.15 8.92 10.10
CA LEU A 336 26.92 8.14 9.99
C LEU A 336 25.81 8.62 10.94
N GLY A 337 26.09 9.57 11.83
CA GLY A 337 25.13 10.05 12.85
C GLY A 337 24.82 9.00 13.92
N LEU A 338 25.70 8.02 14.12
CA LEU A 338 25.49 6.93 15.07
C LEU A 338 25.74 7.41 16.51
N LYS A 339 24.85 7.02 17.42
CA LYS A 339 24.99 7.26 18.86
C LYS A 339 25.35 5.95 19.57
N ALA A 340 26.13 6.02 20.65
CA ALA A 340 26.38 4.87 21.52
C ALA A 340 25.04 4.34 22.08
N SER A 341 24.87 3.02 22.13
CA SER A 341 23.69 2.40 22.75
C SER A 341 24.11 1.17 23.53
N GLY A 342 23.74 1.12 24.81
CA GLY A 342 24.15 0.06 25.71
C GLY A 342 25.67 -0.01 25.82
N GLU A 343 26.21 -1.19 25.53
CA GLU A 343 27.66 -1.48 25.64
C GLU A 343 28.44 -1.19 24.35
N MET A 344 27.77 -0.89 23.22
CA MET A 344 28.45 -0.61 21.95
C MET A 344 28.63 0.90 21.73
N THR A 345 29.87 1.27 21.41
CA THR A 345 30.27 2.61 20.95
C THR A 345 29.70 2.92 19.56
N ALA A 346 29.73 4.19 19.17
CA ALA A 346 29.32 4.59 17.82
C ALA A 346 30.24 3.99 16.74
N GLY A 347 31.54 3.89 17.03
CA GLY A 347 32.53 3.28 16.14
C GLY A 347 32.30 1.78 15.93
N GLU A 348 32.08 1.00 17.00
CA GLU A 348 31.79 -0.44 16.88
C GLU A 348 30.51 -0.71 16.08
N LYS A 349 29.51 0.18 16.17
CA LYS A 349 28.32 0.09 15.31
C LYS A 349 28.66 0.39 13.86
N ALA A 350 29.44 1.43 13.59
CA ALA A 350 29.89 1.77 12.23
C ALA A 350 30.65 0.60 11.59
N GLU A 351 31.56 -0.03 12.35
CA GLU A 351 32.28 -1.24 11.95
C GLU A 351 31.30 -2.38 11.61
N ALA A 352 30.31 -2.65 12.48
CA ALA A 352 29.33 -3.70 12.24
C ALA A 352 28.50 -3.47 10.95
N TYR A 353 28.10 -2.24 10.69
CA TYR A 353 27.41 -1.88 9.43
C TYR A 353 28.31 -2.08 8.21
N ALA A 354 29.58 -1.65 8.29
CA ALA A 354 30.55 -1.85 7.21
C ALA A 354 30.86 -3.32 6.96
N ALA A 355 31.08 -4.11 8.01
CA ALA A 355 31.31 -5.55 7.90
C ALA A 355 30.14 -6.24 7.18
N ARG A 356 28.90 -5.90 7.54
CA ARG A 356 27.70 -6.44 6.89
C ARG A 356 27.60 -6.04 5.42
N MET A 357 27.90 -4.78 5.07
CA MET A 357 27.86 -4.33 3.68
C MET A 357 28.97 -4.96 2.82
N LEU A 358 30.15 -5.20 3.40
CA LEU A 358 31.25 -5.94 2.77
C LEU A 358 30.87 -7.41 2.53
N GLU A 359 30.33 -8.09 3.55
CA GLU A 359 29.90 -9.49 3.43
C GLU A 359 28.83 -9.68 2.34
N GLN A 360 27.90 -8.72 2.24
CA GLN A 360 26.86 -8.74 1.22
C GLN A 360 27.34 -8.31 -0.18
N GLY A 361 28.61 -7.92 -0.33
CA GLY A 361 29.19 -7.43 -1.58
C GLY A 361 28.62 -6.09 -2.07
N ARG A 362 28.04 -5.30 -1.16
CA ARG A 362 27.46 -3.97 -1.45
C ARG A 362 28.45 -2.84 -1.21
N LEU A 363 29.49 -3.11 -0.44
CA LEU A 363 30.65 -2.26 -0.20
C LEU A 363 31.90 -3.05 -0.58
N LYS A 364 32.96 -2.37 -1.03
CA LYS A 364 34.25 -2.99 -1.33
C LYS A 364 35.34 -2.34 -0.48
N GLY A 365 36.21 -3.16 0.10
CA GLY A 365 37.22 -2.70 1.05
C GLY A 365 37.62 -3.79 2.04
N SER A 366 38.37 -3.38 3.06
CA SER A 366 38.85 -4.21 4.16
C SER A 366 38.74 -3.47 5.49
N ILE A 367 38.58 -4.23 6.58
CA ILE A 367 38.51 -3.70 7.94
C ILE A 367 39.73 -4.21 8.71
N ASP A 368 40.54 -3.29 9.25
CA ASP A 368 41.56 -3.60 10.26
C ASP A 368 40.97 -3.37 11.64
N GLN A 369 40.62 -4.46 12.32
CA GLN A 369 40.01 -4.42 13.65
C GLN A 369 41.01 -4.08 14.76
N ILE A 370 42.31 -4.28 14.54
CA ILE A 370 43.34 -3.97 15.55
C ILE A 370 43.58 -2.46 15.58
N GLU A 371 43.68 -1.84 14.40
CA GLU A 371 43.88 -0.40 14.26
C GLU A 371 42.58 0.41 14.26
N GLY A 372 41.42 -0.24 14.10
CA GLY A 372 40.12 0.43 14.04
C GLY A 372 39.92 1.22 12.75
N VAL A 373 40.48 0.75 11.62
CA VAL A 373 40.47 1.47 10.35
C VAL A 373 39.74 0.67 9.28
N ILE A 374 38.87 1.34 8.54
CA ILE A 374 38.23 0.80 7.35
C ILE A 374 38.92 1.38 6.12
N SER A 375 39.44 0.52 5.25
CA SER A 375 40.03 0.90 3.96
C SER A 375 39.06 0.56 2.84
N PHE A 376 38.75 1.54 1.98
CA PHE A 376 37.81 1.38 0.88
C PHE A 376 38.51 1.12 -0.45
N ASP A 377 37.96 0.18 -1.21
CA ASP A 377 38.40 -0.08 -2.57
C ASP A 377 37.64 0.82 -3.53
N SER A 378 38.37 1.65 -4.27
CA SER A 378 37.77 2.49 -5.29
C SER A 378 37.43 1.65 -6.51
N GLU A 379 36.16 1.68 -6.94
CA GLU A 379 35.66 0.93 -8.10
C GLU A 379 36.35 1.29 -9.41
N ILE A 380 36.99 2.46 -9.46
CA ILE A 380 37.67 2.98 -10.65
C ILE A 380 38.98 2.20 -10.92
N TYR A 381 39.60 1.62 -9.88
CA TYR A 381 41.02 1.28 -9.93
C TYR A 381 41.38 -0.20 -9.76
N GLY A 382 40.40 -1.11 -9.79
CA GLY A 382 40.65 -2.56 -9.78
C GLY A 382 41.22 -3.11 -8.47
N ASP A 383 41.32 -4.42 -8.38
CA ASP A 383 41.76 -5.14 -7.18
C ASP A 383 43.30 -5.19 -7.10
N GLY A 384 43.89 -4.58 -6.06
CA GLY A 384 45.34 -4.60 -5.79
C GLY A 384 46.02 -3.22 -5.76
N MET A 385 46.85 -2.99 -4.74
CA MET A 385 47.53 -1.72 -4.43
C MET A 385 48.45 -1.20 -5.57
N THR A 386 49.11 -2.11 -6.29
CA THR A 386 50.02 -1.77 -7.41
C THR A 386 49.29 -1.50 -8.72
N ASP A 387 48.21 -2.23 -9.02
CA ASP A 387 47.35 -2.00 -10.20
C ASP A 387 46.56 -0.67 -10.03
N ARG A 388 46.14 -0.36 -8.80
CA ARG A 388 45.44 0.88 -8.44
C ARG A 388 46.23 2.15 -8.78
N SER A 389 47.52 2.18 -8.44
CA SER A 389 48.37 3.36 -8.67
C SER A 389 48.63 3.61 -10.16
N LEU A 390 48.80 2.54 -10.95
CA LEU A 390 49.01 2.64 -12.40
C LEU A 390 47.73 3.09 -13.11
N ARG A 391 46.58 2.51 -12.76
CA ARG A 391 45.29 2.93 -13.34
C ARG A 391 44.91 4.36 -12.97
N TYR A 392 45.26 4.81 -11.77
CA TYR A 392 45.08 6.21 -11.39
C TYR A 392 45.92 7.14 -12.29
N TRP A 393 47.17 6.77 -12.54
CA TRP A 393 48.03 7.51 -13.45
C TRP A 393 47.48 7.50 -14.89
N ASP A 394 47.07 6.34 -15.41
CA ASP A 394 46.46 6.22 -16.75
C ASP A 394 45.20 7.08 -16.89
N ALA A 395 44.30 7.03 -15.90
CA ALA A 395 43.10 7.86 -15.87
C ALA A 395 43.45 9.35 -15.83
N GLY A 396 44.46 9.74 -15.04
CA GLY A 396 44.94 11.13 -15.00
C GLY A 396 45.48 11.62 -16.34
N VAL A 397 46.25 10.78 -17.05
CA VAL A 397 46.74 11.08 -18.41
C VAL A 397 45.58 11.21 -19.38
N GLN A 398 44.59 10.31 -19.30
CA GLN A 398 43.38 10.38 -20.13
C GLN A 398 42.57 11.65 -19.87
N HIS A 399 42.36 12.02 -18.60
CA HIS A 399 41.67 13.25 -18.22
C HIS A 399 42.39 14.49 -18.77
N LEU A 400 43.71 14.58 -18.59
CA LEU A 400 44.50 15.68 -19.13
C LEU A 400 44.37 15.78 -20.65
N ALA A 401 44.45 14.65 -21.37
CA ALA A 401 44.29 14.63 -22.82
C ALA A 401 42.88 15.07 -23.25
N GLN A 402 41.85 14.62 -22.55
CA GLN A 402 40.46 15.03 -22.81
C GLN A 402 40.25 16.52 -22.54
N ASP A 403 40.85 17.07 -21.48
CA ASP A 403 40.74 18.50 -21.16
C ASP A 403 41.43 19.36 -22.22
N VAL A 404 42.60 18.92 -22.73
CA VAL A 404 43.27 19.57 -23.86
C VAL A 404 42.38 19.56 -25.11
N GLU A 405 41.74 18.44 -25.43
CA GLU A 405 40.82 18.34 -26.56
C GLU A 405 39.59 19.24 -26.37
N ASN A 406 39.00 19.28 -25.18
CA ASN A 406 37.85 20.13 -24.87
C ASN A 406 38.19 21.61 -25.04
N VAL A 407 39.38 22.03 -24.59
CA VAL A 407 39.87 23.41 -24.76
C VAL A 407 40.15 23.70 -26.23
N ALA A 408 40.77 22.78 -26.96
CA ALA A 408 41.05 22.93 -28.38
C ALA A 408 39.74 23.07 -29.19
N ALA A 409 38.74 22.23 -28.91
CA ALA A 409 37.42 22.31 -29.52
C ALA A 409 36.72 23.64 -29.22
N ALA A 410 36.75 24.10 -27.95
CA ALA A 410 36.19 25.40 -27.58
C ALA A 410 36.88 26.57 -28.32
N ILE A 411 38.21 26.51 -28.48
CA ILE A 411 38.96 27.52 -29.26
C ILE A 411 38.58 27.46 -30.74
N MET A 412 38.40 26.28 -31.32
CA MET A 412 37.98 26.13 -32.72
C MET A 412 36.57 26.69 -32.96
N ASP A 413 35.65 26.46 -32.04
CA ASP A 413 34.27 26.94 -32.12
C ASP A 413 34.18 28.47 -31.94
N GLU A 414 34.93 29.04 -30.99
CA GLU A 414 34.87 30.48 -30.70
C GLU A 414 35.76 31.32 -31.62
N PHE A 415 36.90 30.76 -32.09
CA PHE A 415 37.90 31.46 -32.92
C PHE A 415 38.33 30.66 -34.17
N PRO A 416 37.43 30.43 -35.14
CA PRO A 416 37.69 29.57 -36.31
C PRO A 416 38.76 30.12 -37.28
N GLU A 417 38.90 31.45 -37.42
CA GLU A 417 39.95 32.04 -38.26
C GLU A 417 41.36 31.90 -37.66
N PHE A 418 41.45 31.95 -36.32
CA PHE A 418 42.71 31.73 -35.60
C PHE A 418 43.13 30.27 -35.70
N SER A 419 42.21 29.33 -35.47
CA SER A 419 42.49 27.89 -35.55
C SER A 419 42.95 27.47 -36.94
N THR A 420 42.25 27.92 -37.99
CA THR A 420 42.63 27.64 -39.39
C THR A 420 44.02 28.20 -39.77
N THR A 421 44.41 29.35 -39.23
CA THR A 421 45.75 29.91 -39.45
C THR A 421 46.85 29.10 -38.75
N GLN A 422 46.58 28.58 -37.56
CA GLN A 422 47.55 27.77 -36.81
C GLN A 422 47.65 26.31 -37.30
N MET A 423 46.62 25.77 -37.97
CA MET A 423 46.64 24.41 -38.54
C MET A 423 47.48 24.27 -39.83
N VAL A 424 47.92 25.38 -40.43
CA VAL A 424 48.69 25.42 -41.69
C VAL A 424 50.21 25.47 -41.45
N HIS A 425 50.63 25.70 -40.21
CA HIS A 425 52.03 25.64 -39.76
C HIS A 425 52.31 24.31 -39.04
#